data_AF-B0YEQ1-F1
#
_entry.id   AF-B0YEQ1-F1
#
_cell.length_a   1.000
_cell.length_b   1.000
_cell.length_c   1.000
_cell.angle_alpha   90.00
_cell.angle_beta   90.00
_cell.angle_gamma   90.00
#
_symmetry.space_group_name_H-M   'P 1'
#
loop_
_entity.id
_entity.type
_entity.pdbx_description
1 polymer ?
#
loop_
_entity_poly.entity_id
_entity_poly.type
_entity_poly.pdbx_seq_one_letter_code
_entity_poly.pdbx_strand_id
1 'polypeptide(L)'
;MESGARAGLQTAEQTAAMVAAQERRKKAEAARHRERPAEAQETIYRDASGRIINVALKRAEARRAEQEKREKEEAAKEALMGDVQRAEREARRQQIQEARAMPLARTIEDDALNEELKAQQRWNDPAAGFLTKTKGPGVSVTGKPLYKGAFQPNRYGIRPGHRWDGVDRGNGFEKEWFAARNKKGRLEALDYQWQMDE
;
A
#
# COMPACT_ATOMS: atom_id res chain seq x y z
N MET A 1 34.16 -15.89 50.55
CA MET A 1 34.68 -15.89 49.16
C MET A 1 36.18 -15.90 49.25
N GLU A 2 36.81 -17.05 49.06
CA GLU A 2 38.27 -17.16 48.96
C GLU A 2 38.70 -16.57 47.61
N SER A 3 39.49 -15.50 47.62
CA SER A 3 40.20 -15.06 46.42
C SER A 3 41.20 -16.17 46.09
N GLY A 4 40.97 -16.91 45.00
CA GLY A 4 41.81 -18.06 44.60
C GLY A 4 43.27 -17.73 44.23
N ALA A 5 43.78 -16.58 44.69
CA ALA A 5 45.15 -16.14 44.52
C ALA A 5 46.09 -16.92 45.45
N ARG A 6 47.10 -17.59 44.88
CA ARG A 6 48.19 -18.21 45.63
C ARG A 6 49.08 -17.16 46.29
N ALA A 7 49.55 -17.41 47.51
CA ALA A 7 50.51 -16.51 48.18
C ALA A 7 51.90 -16.56 47.49
N GLY A 8 52.49 -15.40 47.17
CA GLY A 8 53.82 -15.25 46.54
C GLY A 8 53.84 -14.34 45.31
N LEU A 9 55.03 -14.07 44.74
CA LEU A 9 55.19 -13.29 43.50
C LEU A 9 54.64 -14.11 42.32
N GLN A 10 53.47 -13.74 41.79
CA GLN A 10 52.85 -14.42 40.67
C GLN A 10 53.33 -13.83 39.34
N THR A 11 53.80 -14.69 38.44
CA THR A 11 54.13 -14.29 37.07
C THR A 11 52.86 -14.02 36.26
N ALA A 12 52.93 -13.17 35.23
CA ALA A 12 51.78 -12.80 34.39
C ALA A 12 51.06 -14.00 33.74
N GLU A 13 51.79 -15.06 33.40
CA GLU A 13 51.19 -16.28 32.83
C GLU A 13 50.32 -17.04 33.84
N GLN A 14 50.71 -17.03 35.13
CA GLN A 14 49.99 -17.71 36.20
C GLN A 14 48.67 -17.01 36.54
N THR A 15 48.65 -15.67 36.51
CA THR A 15 47.42 -14.88 36.71
C THR A 15 46.45 -15.05 35.53
N ALA A 16 46.96 -15.04 34.29
CA ALA A 16 46.15 -15.29 33.10
C ALA A 16 45.50 -16.68 33.11
N ALA A 17 46.25 -17.73 33.47
CA ALA A 17 45.73 -19.08 33.59
C ALA A 17 44.65 -19.20 34.68
N MET A 18 44.81 -18.51 35.81
CA MET A 18 43.83 -18.49 36.89
C MET A 18 42.52 -17.82 36.48
N VAL A 19 42.60 -16.67 35.79
CA VAL A 19 41.41 -15.96 35.26
C VAL A 19 40.68 -16.82 34.23
N ALA A 20 41.41 -17.43 33.29
CA ALA A 20 40.82 -18.33 32.30
C ALA A 20 40.14 -19.56 32.94
N ALA A 21 40.71 -20.10 34.01
CA ALA A 21 40.10 -21.19 34.77
C ALA A 21 38.82 -20.75 35.53
N GLN A 22 38.83 -19.55 36.12
CA GLN A 22 37.66 -18.93 36.75
C GLN A 22 36.52 -18.70 35.75
N GLU A 23 36.82 -18.14 34.58
CA GLU A 23 35.84 -17.89 33.52
C GLU A 23 35.25 -19.20 32.98
N ARG A 24 36.08 -20.23 32.77
CA ARG A 24 35.60 -21.57 32.37
C ARG A 24 34.69 -22.18 33.42
N ARG A 25 35.02 -22.06 34.71
CA ARG A 25 34.16 -22.52 35.81
C ARG A 25 32.84 -21.77 35.85
N LYS A 26 32.86 -20.43 35.78
CA LYS A 26 31.64 -19.62 35.71
C LYS A 26 30.79 -19.94 34.49
N LYS A 27 31.41 -20.16 33.32
CA LYS A 27 30.70 -20.52 32.09
C LYS A 27 30.11 -21.93 32.17
N ALA A 28 30.82 -22.88 32.78
CA ALA A 28 30.32 -24.24 33.02
C ALA A 28 29.20 -24.27 34.08
N GLU A 29 29.28 -23.44 35.12
CA GLU A 29 28.24 -23.29 36.13
C GLU A 29 26.99 -22.62 35.54
N ALA A 30 27.16 -21.57 34.74
CA ALA A 30 26.07 -20.94 33.99
C ALA A 30 25.43 -21.92 32.98
N ALA A 31 26.23 -22.75 32.30
CA ALA A 31 25.72 -23.80 31.42
C ALA A 31 24.95 -24.87 32.22
N ARG A 32 25.46 -25.31 33.37
CA ARG A 32 24.75 -26.24 34.27
C ARG A 32 23.45 -25.66 34.82
N HIS A 33 23.40 -24.37 35.09
CA HIS A 33 22.16 -23.69 35.49
C HIS A 33 21.19 -23.50 34.31
N ARG A 34 21.69 -23.49 33.08
CA ARG A 34 20.87 -23.40 31.85
C ARG A 34 20.34 -24.78 31.41
N GLU A 35 21.10 -25.84 31.67
CA GLU A 35 20.76 -27.23 31.32
C GLU A 35 20.08 -28.01 32.43
N ARG A 36 20.10 -27.53 33.69
CA ARG A 36 19.13 -28.01 34.67
C ARG A 36 17.77 -27.50 34.20
N PRO A 37 16.83 -28.38 33.80
CA PRO A 37 15.47 -27.92 33.57
C PRO A 37 15.06 -27.30 34.91
N ALA A 38 14.76 -26.02 34.91
CA ALA A 38 14.11 -25.44 36.06
C ALA A 38 12.88 -26.31 36.29
N GLU A 39 12.89 -27.14 37.34
CA GLU A 39 11.66 -27.70 37.90
C GLU A 39 10.73 -26.52 38.00
N ALA A 40 9.71 -26.51 37.15
CA ALA A 40 8.98 -25.31 36.79
C ALA A 40 8.28 -24.78 38.04
N GLN A 41 8.92 -23.87 38.75
CA GLN A 41 8.23 -23.02 39.70
C GLN A 41 7.34 -22.12 38.86
N GLU A 42 6.11 -22.60 38.63
CA GLU A 42 5.09 -21.86 37.89
C GLU A 42 4.96 -20.48 38.53
N THR A 43 5.34 -19.44 37.80
CA THR A 43 5.22 -18.07 38.28
C THR A 43 3.74 -17.69 38.23
N ILE A 44 3.06 -17.80 39.38
CA ILE A 44 1.65 -17.46 39.54
C ILE A 44 1.53 -15.94 39.64
N TYR A 45 0.96 -15.31 38.61
CA TYR A 45 0.63 -13.89 38.65
C TYR A 45 -0.74 -13.68 39.29
N ARG A 46 -0.87 -12.68 40.17
CA ARG A 46 -2.12 -12.32 40.85
C ARG A 46 -2.50 -10.86 40.59
N ASP A 47 -3.80 -10.56 40.57
CA ASP A 47 -4.28 -9.18 40.52
C ASP A 47 -4.24 -8.50 41.90
N ALA A 48 -4.56 -7.21 41.97
CA ALA A 48 -4.61 -6.43 43.21
C ALA A 48 -5.64 -6.95 44.24
N SER A 49 -6.57 -7.84 43.82
CA SER A 49 -7.53 -8.53 44.68
C SER A 49 -7.10 -9.95 45.07
N GLY A 50 -5.92 -10.40 44.62
CA GLY A 50 -5.35 -11.71 44.93
C GLY A 50 -5.78 -12.86 44.01
N ARG A 51 -6.60 -12.62 42.98
CA ARG A 51 -7.06 -13.64 42.03
C ARG A 51 -5.93 -14.03 41.08
N ILE A 52 -5.74 -15.33 40.86
CA ILE A 52 -4.73 -15.88 39.94
C ILE A 52 -5.10 -15.51 38.50
N ILE A 53 -4.19 -14.85 37.79
CA ILE A 53 -4.34 -14.49 36.38
C ILE A 53 -3.47 -15.42 35.53
N ASN A 54 -4.09 -16.08 34.55
CA ASN A 54 -3.35 -16.77 33.51
C ASN A 54 -2.83 -15.74 32.48
N VAL A 55 -1.54 -15.41 32.56
CA VAL A 55 -0.90 -14.39 31.71
C VAL A 55 -0.93 -14.76 30.23
N ALA A 56 -0.88 -16.06 29.90
CA ALA A 56 -0.96 -16.53 28.52
C ALA A 56 -2.34 -16.26 27.92
N LEU A 57 -3.42 -16.51 28.68
CA LEU A 57 -4.79 -16.21 28.27
C LEU A 57 -5.01 -14.69 28.12
N LYS A 58 -4.59 -13.88 29.09
CA LYS A 58 -4.74 -12.40 29.02
C LYS A 58 -3.95 -11.77 27.86
N ARG A 59 -2.75 -12.29 27.56
CA ARG A 59 -1.99 -11.87 26.37
C ARG A 59 -2.65 -12.34 25.06
N ALA A 60 -3.23 -13.53 25.03
CA ALA A 60 -3.97 -14.00 23.86
C ALA A 60 -5.24 -13.16 23.60
N GLU A 61 -5.98 -12.83 24.65
CA GLU A 61 -7.15 -11.94 24.60
C GLU A 61 -6.76 -10.53 24.13
N ALA A 62 -5.68 -9.95 24.70
CA ALA A 62 -5.17 -8.66 24.26
C ALA A 62 -4.76 -8.65 22.78
N ARG A 63 -4.06 -9.70 22.30
CA ARG A 63 -3.72 -9.84 20.88
C ARG A 63 -4.94 -9.99 19.98
N ARG A 64 -5.96 -10.74 20.40
CA ARG A 64 -7.22 -10.87 19.65
C ARG A 64 -7.98 -9.55 19.60
N ALA A 65 -8.06 -8.83 20.72
CA ALA A 65 -8.70 -7.53 20.78
C ALA A 65 -7.96 -6.48 19.93
N GLU A 66 -6.63 -6.53 19.89
CA GLU A 66 -5.81 -5.69 19.01
C GLU A 66 -6.02 -6.03 17.53
N GLN A 67 -6.06 -7.32 17.18
CA GLN A 67 -6.36 -7.78 15.82
C GLN A 67 -7.77 -7.35 15.39
N GLU A 68 -8.78 -7.56 16.23
CA GLU A 68 -10.16 -7.16 15.92
C GLU A 68 -10.29 -5.63 15.77
N LYS A 69 -9.59 -4.85 16.61
CA LYS A 69 -9.53 -3.39 16.43
C LYS A 69 -8.91 -3.01 15.10
N ARG A 70 -7.78 -3.65 14.75
CA ARG A 70 -7.10 -3.40 13.48
C ARG A 70 -7.97 -3.79 12.28
N GLU A 71 -8.64 -4.94 12.33
CA GLU A 71 -9.57 -5.39 11.30
C GLU A 71 -10.75 -4.43 11.14
N LYS A 72 -11.31 -3.93 12.26
CA LYS A 72 -12.36 -2.89 12.22
C LYS A 72 -11.87 -1.58 11.63
N GLU A 73 -10.66 -1.15 11.98
CA GLU A 73 -10.05 0.05 11.39
C GLU A 73 -9.77 -0.11 9.89
N GLU A 74 -9.27 -1.28 9.46
CA GLU A 74 -9.04 -1.59 8.05
C GLU A 74 -10.36 -1.65 7.28
N ALA A 75 -11.39 -2.30 7.82
CA ALA A 75 -12.73 -2.34 7.24
C ALA A 75 -13.36 -0.94 7.17
N ALA A 76 -13.19 -0.10 8.19
CA ALA A 76 -13.66 1.29 8.17
C ALA A 76 -12.96 2.11 7.08
N LYS A 77 -11.64 1.94 6.92
CA LYS A 77 -10.87 2.58 5.83
C LYS A 77 -11.32 2.11 4.46
N GLU A 78 -11.62 0.83 4.30
CA GLU A 78 -12.08 0.26 3.04
C GLU A 78 -13.51 0.70 2.68
N ALA A 79 -14.40 0.80 3.68
CA ALA A 79 -15.75 1.31 3.52
C ALA A 79 -15.77 2.79 3.11
N LEU A 80 -14.83 3.60 3.61
CA LEU A 80 -14.67 5.01 3.23
C LEU A 80 -14.07 5.18 1.82
N MET A 81 -13.42 4.14 1.28
CA MET A 81 -12.80 4.21 -0.03
C MET A 81 -13.84 4.37 -1.15
N GLY A 82 -13.49 5.09 -2.21
CA GLY A 82 -14.38 5.21 -3.37
C GLY A 82 -14.49 3.91 -4.15
N ASP A 83 -15.68 3.61 -4.69
CA ASP A 83 -15.94 2.43 -5.54
C ASP A 83 -14.94 2.34 -6.71
N VAL A 84 -14.66 3.47 -7.37
CA VAL A 84 -13.70 3.56 -8.49
C VAL A 84 -12.28 3.24 -8.03
N GLN A 85 -11.86 3.73 -6.86
CA GLN A 85 -10.52 3.48 -6.32
C GLN A 85 -10.33 1.99 -5.96
N ARG A 86 -11.39 1.32 -5.48
CA ARG A 86 -11.37 -0.13 -5.25
C ARG A 86 -11.24 -0.89 -6.57
N ALA A 87 -12.04 -0.54 -7.58
CA ALA A 87 -11.95 -1.15 -8.91
C ALA A 87 -10.58 -0.94 -9.57
N GLU A 88 -10.00 0.26 -9.46
CA GLU A 88 -8.64 0.56 -9.95
C GLU A 88 -7.57 -0.25 -9.21
N ARG A 89 -7.71 -0.46 -7.90
CA ARG A 89 -6.79 -1.30 -7.12
C ARG A 89 -6.84 -2.75 -7.60
N GLU A 90 -8.02 -3.28 -7.84
CA GLU A 90 -8.20 -4.64 -8.36
C GLU A 90 -7.64 -4.78 -9.77
N ALA A 91 -7.95 -3.84 -10.67
CA ALA A 91 -7.41 -3.82 -12.02
C ALA A 91 -5.87 -3.72 -12.01
N ARG A 92 -5.30 -2.85 -11.16
CA ARG A 92 -3.84 -2.76 -11.01
C ARG A 92 -3.24 -4.07 -10.49
N ARG A 93 -3.90 -4.75 -9.56
CA ARG A 93 -3.45 -6.05 -9.06
C ARG A 93 -3.43 -7.09 -10.19
N GLN A 94 -4.47 -7.13 -11.03
CA GLN A 94 -4.54 -8.01 -12.19
C GLN A 94 -3.44 -7.68 -13.20
N GLN A 95 -3.26 -6.41 -13.55
CA GLN A 95 -2.20 -5.94 -14.43
C GLN A 95 -0.80 -6.33 -13.94
N ILE A 96 -0.55 -6.26 -12.62
CA ILE A 96 0.74 -6.70 -12.06
C ILE A 96 0.93 -8.21 -12.21
N GLN A 97 -0.13 -9.01 -12.06
CA GLN A 97 -0.03 -10.46 -12.27
C GLN A 97 0.19 -10.79 -13.74
N GLU A 98 -0.52 -10.14 -14.66
CA GLU A 98 -0.35 -10.30 -16.10
C GLU A 98 1.03 -9.84 -16.57
N ALA A 99 1.53 -8.71 -16.04
CA ALA A 99 2.85 -8.18 -16.35
C ALA A 99 3.99 -9.13 -15.95
N ARG A 100 3.78 -10.04 -14.98
CA ARG A 100 4.78 -11.09 -14.66
C ARG A 100 4.97 -12.08 -15.80
N ALA A 101 3.94 -12.30 -16.61
CA ALA A 101 3.97 -13.20 -17.75
C ALA A 101 4.20 -12.48 -19.09
N MET A 102 4.04 -11.15 -19.13
CA MET A 102 4.19 -10.34 -20.34
C MET A 102 5.67 -10.21 -20.76
N PRO A 103 6.00 -10.28 -22.07
CA PRO A 103 7.35 -9.99 -22.56
C PRO A 103 7.73 -8.53 -22.33
N LEU A 104 9.04 -8.26 -22.19
CA LEU A 104 9.55 -6.91 -21.94
C LEU A 104 9.22 -5.93 -23.08
N ALA A 105 9.29 -6.39 -24.33
CA ALA A 105 8.99 -5.59 -25.51
C ALA A 105 7.72 -6.10 -26.18
N ARG A 106 6.81 -5.17 -26.50
CA ARG A 106 5.66 -5.45 -27.37
C ARG A 106 6.12 -5.39 -28.83
N THR A 107 5.68 -6.35 -29.63
CA THR A 107 5.99 -6.41 -31.06
C THR A 107 4.72 -6.17 -31.88
N ILE A 108 4.86 -6.10 -33.20
CA ILE A 108 3.72 -5.95 -34.13
C ILE A 108 2.78 -7.17 -34.04
N GLU A 109 3.31 -8.33 -33.64
CA GLU A 109 2.55 -9.58 -33.49
C GLU A 109 1.91 -9.74 -32.09
N ASP A 110 1.91 -8.71 -31.24
CA ASP A 110 1.28 -8.77 -29.92
C ASP A 110 -0.25 -8.81 -30.05
N ASP A 111 -0.85 -9.94 -29.65
CA ASP A 111 -2.28 -10.20 -29.81
C ASP A 111 -3.14 -9.17 -29.06
N ALA A 112 -2.77 -8.82 -27.82
CA ALA A 112 -3.54 -7.90 -26.99
C ALA A 112 -3.54 -6.48 -27.58
N LEU A 113 -2.37 -6.02 -28.06
CA LEU A 113 -2.25 -4.75 -28.76
C LEU A 113 -3.09 -4.74 -30.05
N ASN A 114 -3.03 -5.81 -30.83
CA ASN A 114 -3.78 -5.93 -32.08
C ASN A 114 -5.30 -5.95 -31.85
N GLU A 115 -5.76 -6.60 -30.78
CA GLU A 115 -7.16 -6.55 -30.37
C GLU A 115 -7.61 -5.14 -29.97
N GLU A 116 -6.78 -4.40 -29.21
CA GLU A 116 -7.06 -3.01 -28.82
C GLU A 116 -7.17 -2.10 -30.06
N LEU A 117 -6.23 -2.21 -31.00
CA LEU A 117 -6.22 -1.41 -32.23
C LEU A 117 -7.43 -1.71 -33.14
N LYS A 118 -7.88 -2.96 -33.19
CA LYS A 118 -9.11 -3.35 -33.92
C LYS A 118 -10.37 -2.81 -33.26
N ALA A 119 -10.38 -2.67 -31.93
CA ALA A 119 -11.51 -2.14 -31.18
C ALA A 119 -11.65 -0.61 -31.26
N GLN A 120 -10.59 0.10 -31.66
CA GLN A 120 -10.60 1.55 -31.74
C GLN A 120 -11.54 2.06 -32.83
N GLN A 121 -12.54 2.85 -32.45
CA GLN A 121 -13.45 3.48 -33.38
C GLN A 121 -12.76 4.63 -34.13
N ARG A 122 -12.83 4.60 -35.47
CA ARG A 122 -12.26 5.63 -36.35
C ARG A 122 -13.37 6.49 -36.92
N TRP A 123 -13.20 7.81 -36.85
CA TRP A 123 -14.23 8.78 -37.22
C TRP A 123 -14.63 8.74 -38.71
N ASN A 124 -13.71 8.30 -39.58
CA ASN A 124 -13.85 8.23 -41.03
C ASN A 124 -14.04 6.80 -41.57
N ASP A 125 -14.39 5.84 -40.72
CA ASP A 125 -14.58 4.47 -41.17
C ASP A 125 -15.96 4.30 -41.84
N PRO A 126 -16.03 4.00 -43.16
CA PRO A 126 -17.31 3.77 -43.84
C PRO A 126 -18.04 2.54 -43.28
N ALA A 127 -17.33 1.59 -42.67
CA ALA A 127 -17.92 0.41 -42.05
C ALA A 127 -18.55 0.72 -40.68
N ALA A 128 -18.28 1.89 -40.09
CA ALA A 128 -18.73 2.22 -38.73
C ALA A 128 -20.25 2.16 -38.55
N GLY A 129 -21.01 2.52 -39.59
CA GLY A 129 -22.47 2.48 -39.57
C GLY A 129 -23.08 1.07 -39.55
N PHE A 130 -22.31 0.04 -39.94
CA PHE A 130 -22.76 -1.36 -39.92
C PHE A 130 -22.51 -2.04 -38.57
N LEU A 131 -21.72 -1.43 -37.68
CA LEU A 131 -21.42 -1.95 -36.36
C LEU A 131 -22.63 -1.80 -35.44
N THR A 132 -23.19 -2.92 -34.99
CA THR A 132 -24.39 -2.96 -34.11
C THR A 132 -24.09 -2.77 -32.63
N LYS A 133 -22.81 -2.83 -32.24
CA LYS A 133 -22.34 -2.73 -30.86
C LYS A 133 -21.39 -1.55 -30.71
N THR A 134 -21.89 -0.41 -30.29
CA THR A 134 -21.07 0.72 -29.84
C THR A 134 -21.08 0.79 -28.32
N LYS A 135 -19.89 0.77 -27.70
CA LYS A 135 -19.73 1.09 -26.28
C LYS A 135 -19.95 2.61 -26.12
N GLY A 136 -21.22 3.01 -26.05
CA GLY A 136 -21.57 4.41 -25.81
C GLY A 136 -21.21 4.84 -24.38
N PRO A 137 -21.07 6.15 -24.13
CA PRO A 137 -20.63 6.68 -22.84
C PRO A 137 -21.69 6.58 -21.73
N GLY A 138 -22.74 5.77 -21.91
CA GLY A 138 -23.95 5.76 -21.08
C GLY A 138 -23.77 5.12 -19.70
N VAL A 139 -22.64 4.48 -19.42
CA VAL A 139 -22.40 3.75 -18.18
C VAL A 139 -21.01 4.11 -17.63
N SER A 140 -20.91 4.29 -16.31
CA SER A 140 -19.66 4.55 -15.60
C SER A 140 -18.79 3.30 -15.50
N VAL A 141 -17.53 3.49 -15.09
CA VAL A 141 -16.61 2.40 -14.72
C VAL A 141 -17.23 1.44 -13.70
N THR A 142 -18.08 1.96 -12.81
CA THR A 142 -18.78 1.19 -11.77
C THR A 142 -20.14 0.64 -12.21
N GLY A 143 -20.49 0.71 -13.50
CA GLY A 143 -21.76 0.19 -14.01
C GLY A 143 -22.97 1.10 -13.82
N LYS A 144 -22.79 2.33 -13.30
CA LYS A 144 -23.89 3.26 -13.01
C LYS A 144 -24.25 4.08 -14.25
N PRO A 145 -25.53 4.35 -14.52
CA PRO A 145 -25.94 5.14 -15.67
C PRO A 145 -25.45 6.60 -15.57
N LEU A 146 -24.95 7.12 -16.69
CA LEU A 146 -24.42 8.48 -16.83
C LEU A 146 -25.41 9.39 -17.55
N TYR A 147 -25.26 10.69 -17.34
CA TYR A 147 -26.05 11.71 -18.03
C TYR A 147 -25.80 11.67 -19.53
N LYS A 148 -26.88 11.83 -20.31
CA LYS A 148 -26.85 11.71 -21.78
C LYS A 148 -26.72 13.07 -22.48
N GLY A 149 -27.10 14.16 -21.82
CA GLY A 149 -27.03 15.50 -22.40
C GLY A 149 -25.62 16.10 -22.39
N ALA A 150 -25.51 17.31 -22.95
CA ALA A 150 -24.29 18.11 -22.88
C ALA A 150 -24.03 18.58 -21.44
N PHE A 151 -22.76 18.66 -21.06
CA PHE A 151 -22.32 19.05 -19.73
C PHE A 151 -21.04 19.88 -19.83
N GLN A 152 -20.77 20.70 -18.82
CA GLN A 152 -19.54 21.49 -18.76
C GLN A 152 -18.34 20.57 -18.49
N PRO A 153 -17.18 20.81 -19.13
CA PRO A 153 -15.97 20.04 -18.85
C PRO A 153 -15.48 20.32 -17.43
N ASN A 154 -14.83 19.34 -16.82
CA ASN A 154 -14.13 19.48 -15.54
C ASN A 154 -12.71 18.90 -15.66
N ARG A 155 -11.85 19.25 -14.72
CA ARG A 155 -10.44 18.80 -14.68
C ARG A 155 -10.24 17.29 -14.76
N TYR A 156 -11.21 16.51 -14.28
CA TYR A 156 -11.09 15.06 -14.16
C TYR A 156 -11.82 14.29 -15.27
N GLY A 157 -12.45 14.98 -16.23
CA GLY A 157 -13.26 14.35 -17.27
C GLY A 157 -14.47 13.55 -16.76
N ILE A 158 -14.89 13.79 -15.51
CA ILE A 158 -15.97 13.01 -14.87
C ILE A 158 -17.30 13.46 -15.45
N ARG A 159 -18.04 12.53 -16.05
CA ARG A 159 -19.39 12.81 -16.58
C ARG A 159 -20.41 12.88 -15.43
N PRO A 160 -21.41 13.77 -15.49
CA PRO A 160 -22.49 13.80 -14.50
C PRO A 160 -23.27 12.48 -14.46
N GLY A 161 -23.82 12.15 -13.29
CA GLY A 161 -24.70 11.00 -13.14
C GLY A 161 -26.04 11.21 -13.86
N HIS A 162 -26.72 10.12 -14.23
CA HIS A 162 -27.98 10.16 -14.99
C HIS A 162 -29.11 11.05 -14.42
N ARG A 163 -29.08 11.38 -13.13
CA ARG A 163 -30.09 12.19 -12.42
C ARG A 163 -29.78 13.68 -12.41
N TRP A 164 -28.66 14.10 -12.99
CA TRP A 164 -28.36 15.51 -13.13
C TRP A 164 -29.39 16.17 -14.06
N ASP A 165 -29.87 17.34 -13.67
CA ASP A 165 -30.93 18.08 -14.35
C ASP A 165 -30.42 18.98 -15.50
N GLY A 166 -29.11 19.00 -15.73
CA GLY A 166 -28.48 19.81 -16.76
C GLY A 166 -28.19 21.26 -16.37
N VAL A 167 -28.57 21.69 -15.17
CA VAL A 167 -28.34 23.07 -14.70
C VAL A 167 -27.01 23.15 -13.96
N ASP A 168 -26.13 24.02 -14.44
CA ASP A 168 -24.85 24.33 -13.78
C ASP A 168 -25.10 25.21 -12.55
N ARG A 169 -24.62 24.75 -11.40
CA ARG A 169 -24.70 25.44 -10.10
C ARG A 169 -23.31 25.69 -9.50
N GLY A 170 -22.27 25.64 -10.33
CA GLY A 170 -20.90 25.93 -9.91
C GLY A 170 -20.66 27.41 -9.62
N ASN A 171 -19.62 27.70 -8.85
CA ASN A 171 -19.13 29.06 -8.59
C ASN A 171 -18.27 29.64 -9.74
N GLY A 172 -18.12 28.92 -10.85
CA GLY A 172 -17.28 29.32 -11.99
C GLY A 172 -15.80 28.89 -11.90
N PHE A 173 -15.36 28.26 -10.81
CA PHE A 173 -13.94 27.90 -10.60
C PHE A 173 -13.34 27.05 -11.73
N GLU A 174 -14.05 26.01 -12.20
CA GLU A 174 -13.53 25.14 -13.27
C GLU A 174 -13.29 25.92 -14.57
N LYS A 175 -14.17 26.88 -14.90
CA LYS A 175 -14.02 27.76 -16.07
C LYS A 175 -12.79 28.66 -15.95
N GLU A 176 -12.60 29.28 -14.78
CA GLU A 176 -11.44 30.12 -14.50
C GLU A 176 -10.14 29.31 -14.53
N TRP A 177 -10.17 28.08 -14.01
CA TRP A 177 -9.02 27.18 -14.02
C TRP A 177 -8.57 26.85 -15.46
N PHE A 178 -9.51 26.52 -16.36
CA PHE A 178 -9.18 26.28 -17.76
C PHE A 178 -8.63 27.54 -18.45
N ALA A 179 -9.24 28.70 -18.18
CA ALA A 179 -8.77 29.97 -18.71
C ALA A 179 -7.34 30.29 -18.25
N ALA A 180 -7.03 30.07 -16.96
CA ALA A 180 -5.70 30.26 -16.40
C ALA A 180 -4.67 29.31 -17.03
N ARG A 181 -5.03 28.03 -17.22
CA ARG A 181 -4.15 27.04 -17.87
C ARG A 181 -3.84 27.39 -19.32
N ASN A 182 -4.85 27.81 -20.07
CA ASN A 182 -4.70 28.27 -21.46
C ASN A 182 -3.85 29.55 -21.53
N LYS A 183 -4.05 30.49 -20.59
CA LYS A 183 -3.23 31.70 -20.49
C LYS A 183 -1.76 31.36 -20.27
N LYS A 184 -1.47 30.40 -19.37
CA LYS A 184 -0.10 29.94 -19.13
C LYS A 184 0.53 29.34 -20.39
N GLY A 185 -0.15 28.41 -21.05
CA GLY A 185 0.37 27.79 -22.29
C GLY A 185 0.58 28.81 -23.42
N ARG A 186 -0.30 29.81 -23.53
CA ARG A 186 -0.13 30.90 -24.49
C ARG A 186 1.11 31.74 -24.18
N LEU A 187 1.36 32.06 -22.92
CA LEU A 187 2.54 32.85 -22.52
C LEU A 187 3.83 32.08 -22.77
N GLU A 188 3.86 30.78 -22.48
CA GLU A 188 5.02 29.91 -22.78
C GLU A 188 5.33 29.88 -24.28
N ALA A 189 4.29 29.79 -25.13
CA ALA A 189 4.48 29.82 -26.58
C ALA A 189 4.97 31.17 -27.10
N LEU A 190 4.47 32.29 -26.54
CA LEU A 190 4.92 33.63 -26.90
C LEU A 190 6.36 33.89 -26.46
N ASP A 191 6.72 33.47 -25.25
CA ASP A 191 8.09 33.58 -24.72
C ASP A 191 9.08 32.80 -25.60
N TYR A 192 8.72 31.58 -25.99
CA TYR A 192 9.51 30.80 -26.93
C TYR A 192 9.65 31.49 -28.30
N GLN A 193 8.57 32.07 -28.84
CA GLN A 193 8.64 32.82 -30.10
C GLN A 193 9.59 34.02 -30.01
N TRP A 194 9.50 34.80 -28.92
CA TRP A 194 10.39 35.94 -28.70
C TRP A 194 11.85 35.54 -28.53
N GLN A 195 12.14 34.43 -27.82
CA GLN A 195 13.51 33.92 -27.67
C GLN A 195 14.13 33.44 -28.98
N MET A 196 13.32 32.99 -29.95
CA MET A 196 13.81 32.50 -31.24
C MET A 196 13.93 33.61 -32.29
N ASP A 197 13.27 34.75 -32.06
CA ASP A 197 13.34 35.94 -32.92
C ASP A 197 14.54 36.86 -32.57
N GLU A 198 15.17 36.68 -31.39
CA GLU A 198 16.46 37.29 -30.99
C GLU A 198 17.68 36.43 -31.37
#